data_AF-A0A1H0XM18-F1
#
_entry.id   AF-A0A1H0XM18-F1
#
_cell.length_a   1.000
_cell.length_b   1.000
_cell.length_c   1.000
_cell.angle_alpha   90.00
_cell.angle_beta   90.00
_cell.angle_gamma   90.00
#
_symmetry.space_group_name_H-M   'P 1'
#
loop_
_entity.id
_entity.type
_entity.pdbx_description
1 polymer ?
#
loop_
_entity_poly.entity_id
_entity_poly.type
_entity_poly.pdbx_seq_one_letter_code
_entity_poly.pdbx_strand_id
1 'polypeptide(L)' 'MEKKWISTEQMLEALKSDPDNEHEYTHYLGGCFRSTHWWIYDSAKDEFLGSTNWNDYTNFTESEMLSIYGGQWWHRDA' A
#
# COMPACT_ATOMS: atom_id res chain seq x y z
N MET A 1 1.86 -18.25 -11.10
CA MET A 1 1.93 -18.00 -9.65
C MET A 1 0.57 -17.49 -9.22
N GLU A 2 0.05 -18.00 -8.10
CA GLU A 2 -1.25 -17.60 -7.58
C GLU A 2 -1.17 -16.13 -7.12
N LYS A 3 -1.94 -15.23 -7.74
CA LYS A 3 -2.02 -13.83 -7.34
C LYS A 3 -2.74 -13.74 -6.01
N LYS A 4 -1.99 -13.65 -4.90
CA LYS A 4 -2.56 -13.63 -3.55
C LYS A 4 -2.91 -12.20 -3.15
N TRP A 5 -4.20 -11.95 -2.93
CA TRP A 5 -4.66 -10.71 -2.30
C TRP A 5 -4.29 -10.72 -0.82
N ILE A 6 -3.81 -9.59 -0.32
CA ILE A 6 -3.46 -9.35 1.09
C ILE A 6 -4.33 -8.23 1.66
N SER A 7 -4.53 -8.22 2.97
CA SER A 7 -5.24 -7.11 3.63
C SER A 7 -4.35 -5.87 3.75
N THR A 8 -4.93 -4.73 4.07
CA THR A 8 -4.18 -3.50 4.36
C THR A 8 -3.16 -3.71 5.47
N GLU A 9 -3.52 -4.38 6.57
CA GLU A 9 -2.61 -4.68 7.68
C GLU A 9 -1.38 -5.46 7.20
N GLN A 10 -1.61 -6.51 6.41
CA GLN A 10 -0.54 -7.32 5.83
C GLN A 10 0.32 -6.54 4.84
N MET A 11 -0.29 -5.61 4.08
CA MET A 11 0.44 -4.69 3.20
C MET A 11 1.35 -3.77 4.02
N LEU A 12 0.86 -3.18 5.11
CA LEU A 12 1.66 -2.30 5.98
C LEU A 12 2.82 -3.06 6.64
N GLU A 13 2.59 -4.29 7.11
CA GLU A 13 3.63 -5.18 7.63
C GLU A 13 4.70 -5.47 6.55
N ALA A 14 4.26 -5.74 5.31
CA ALA A 14 5.18 -6.00 4.21
C ALA A 14 6.03 -4.76 3.85
N LEU A 15 5.45 -3.56 3.82
CA LEU A 15 6.19 -2.31 3.63
C LEU A 15 7.22 -2.09 4.75
N LYS A 16 6.83 -2.32 6.01
CA LYS A 16 7.75 -2.20 7.16
C LYS A 16 8.90 -3.23 7.12
N SER A 17 8.69 -4.38 6.46
CA SER A 17 9.72 -5.41 6.31
C SER A 17 10.79 -5.07 5.26
N ASP A 18 10.50 -4.10 4.39
CA ASP A 18 11.41 -3.61 3.34
C ASP A 18 11.34 -2.07 3.27
N PRO A 19 11.80 -1.36 4.32
CA PRO A 19 11.66 0.09 4.43
C PRO A 19 12.44 0.83 3.34
N ASP A 20 12.02 2.06 3.06
CA ASP A 20 12.64 3.00 2.13
C ASP A 20 12.72 2.50 0.66
N ASN A 21 12.09 1.36 0.36
CA ASN A 21 11.91 0.82 -0.97
C ASN A 21 10.48 1.01 -1.46
N GLU A 22 10.35 1.39 -2.73
CA GLU A 22 9.05 1.59 -3.38
C GLU A 22 8.48 0.27 -3.87
N HIS A 23 7.18 0.09 -3.63
CA HIS A 23 6.45 -1.11 -4.00
C HIS A 23 5.14 -0.75 -4.69
N GLU A 24 4.88 -1.41 -5.82
CA GLU A 24 3.63 -1.28 -6.55
C GLU A 24 2.58 -2.25 -5.98
N TYR A 25 1.42 -1.72 -5.62
CA TYR A 25 0.25 -2.48 -5.20
C TYR A 25 -0.97 -2.10 -6.02
N THR A 26 -1.68 -3.11 -6.51
CA THR A 26 -3.00 -2.97 -7.08
C THR A 26 -4.05 -3.03 -5.96
N HIS A 27 -4.79 -1.94 -5.75
CA HIS A 27 -5.95 -1.85 -4.86
C HIS A 27 -7.20 -2.40 -5.53
N TYR A 28 -7.94 -3.24 -4.82
CA TYR A 28 -9.26 -3.70 -5.27
C TYR A 28 -10.37 -2.74 -4.83
N LEU A 29 -11.08 -2.17 -5.80
CA LEU A 29 -12.18 -1.23 -5.56
C LEU A 29 -13.57 -1.90 -5.57
N GLY A 30 -13.64 -3.23 -5.75
CA GLY A 30 -14.89 -3.94 -6.00
C GLY A 30 -15.20 -4.13 -7.48
N GLY A 31 -15.88 -5.23 -7.81
CA GLY A 31 -16.25 -5.57 -9.19
C GLY A 31 -15.02 -5.86 -10.08
N CYS A 32 -15.02 -5.37 -11.32
CA CYS A 32 -13.86 -5.49 -12.23
C CYS A 32 -12.88 -4.30 -12.12
N PHE A 33 -13.07 -3.38 -11.16
CA PHE A 33 -12.27 -2.17 -11.03
C PHE A 33 -11.06 -2.35 -10.13
N ARG A 34 -9.95 -1.75 -10.53
CA ARG A 34 -8.65 -1.83 -9.86
C ARG A 34 -7.91 -0.51 -10.04
N SER A 35 -7.06 -0.16 -9.08
CA SER A 35 -6.20 1.02 -9.12
C SER A 35 -4.77 0.62 -8.76
N THR A 36 -3.78 1.16 -9.45
CA THR A 36 -2.36 0.96 -9.11
C THR A 36 -1.91 2.05 -8.16
N HIS A 37 -1.22 1.66 -7.10
CA HIS A 37 -0.68 2.53 -6.08
C HIS A 37 0.80 2.21 -5.86
N TRP A 38 1.62 3.23 -5.71
CA TRP A 38 3.00 3.12 -5.28
C TRP A 38 3.09 3.48 -3.80
N TRP A 39 3.73 2.62 -3.04
CA TRP A 39 3.84 2.75 -1.59
C TRP A 39 5.28 2.59 -1.13
N ILE A 40 5.67 3.43 -0.17
CA ILE A 40 6.95 3.38 0.54
C ILE A 40 6.64 3.49 2.04
N TYR A 41 7.37 2.78 2.88
CA TYR A 41 7.45 3.09 4.31
C TYR A 41 8.75 3.85 4.59
N ASP A 42 8.64 5.13 4.95
CA ASP A 42 9.78 6.00 5.31
C ASP A 42 10.17 5.72 6.77
N SER A 43 11.26 4.98 6.94
CA SER A 43 11.70 4.53 8.26
C SER A 43 12.24 5.66 9.13
N ALA A 44 12.65 6.78 8.53
CA ALA A 44 13.17 7.93 9.25
C ALA A 44 12.05 8.77 9.88
N LYS A 45 10.87 8.79 9.25
CA LYS A 45 9.69 9.52 9.74
C LYS A 45 8.64 8.65 10.43
N ASP A 46 8.75 7.34 10.30
CA ASP A 46 7.72 6.37 10.74
C ASP A 46 6.37 6.63 10.06
N GLU A 47 6.41 6.88 8.74
CA GLU A 47 5.25 7.24 7.91
C GLU A 47 5.18 6.38 6.65
N PHE A 48 3.97 6.24 6.10
CA PHE A 48 3.71 5.60 4.82
C PHE A 48 3.49 6.67 3.75
N LEU A 49 4.22 6.59 2.65
CA LEU A 49 4.05 7.46 1.50
C LEU A 49 3.27 6.69 0.44
N GLY A 50 2.14 7.24 0.01
CA GLY A 50 1.27 6.64 -0.99
C GLY A 50 1.04 7.55 -2.18
N SER A 51 0.98 6.96 -3.36
CA SER A 51 0.55 7.67 -4.56
C SER A 51 -0.18 6.78 -5.55
N THR A 52 -1.15 7.36 -6.27
CA THR A 52 -1.73 6.78 -7.50
C THR A 52 -1.12 7.38 -8.77
N ASN A 53 -0.10 8.23 -8.61
CA ASN A 53 0.69 8.82 -9.68
C ASN A 53 2.13 8.97 -9.19
N TRP A 54 3.04 8.13 -9.65
CA TRP A 54 4.43 7.92 -9.20
C TRP A 54 5.25 9.14 -8.67
N ASN A 55 4.89 10.39 -8.97
CA ASN A 55 5.59 11.59 -8.51
C ASN A 55 4.78 12.50 -7.54
N ASP A 56 3.64 12.05 -7.01
CA ASP A 56 2.78 12.84 -6.12
C ASP A 56 2.44 12.06 -4.84
N TYR A 57 3.38 12.02 -3.90
CA TYR A 57 3.26 11.24 -2.67
C TYR A 57 2.52 12.01 -1.57
N THR A 58 1.55 11.33 -0.96
CA THR A 58 0.89 11.76 0.27
C THR A 58 1.39 10.92 1.44
N ASN A 59 1.66 11.57 2.57
CA ASN A 59 2.11 10.89 3.78
C ASN A 59 0.91 10.49 4.64
N PHE A 60 1.02 9.33 5.27
CA PHE A 60 0.02 8.77 6.18
C PHE A 60 0.71 8.13 7.38
N THR A 61 0.14 8.33 8.55
CA THR A 61 0.41 7.47 9.70
C THR A 61 -0.25 6.09 9.50
N GLU A 62 0.20 5.08 10.25
CA GLU A 62 -0.44 3.77 10.27
C GLU A 62 -1.94 3.85 10.64
N SER A 63 -2.28 4.71 11.60
CA SER A 63 -3.67 4.87 12.05
C SER A 63 -4.55 5.49 10.95
N GLU A 64 -4.03 6.43 10.17
CA GLU A 64 -4.74 7.00 9.01
C GLU A 64 -4.91 5.95 7.90
N MET A 65 -3.86 5.17 7.61
CA MET A 65 -3.95 4.07 6.65
C MET A 65 -5.05 3.07 7.03
N LEU A 66 -5.10 2.66 8.29
CA LEU A 66 -6.13 1.72 8.78
C LEU A 66 -7.53 2.37 8.83
N SER A 67 -7.63 3.67 9.09
CA SER A 67 -8.90 4.39 9.06
C SER A 67 -9.49 4.48 7.65
N ILE A 68 -8.66 4.75 6.64
CA ILE A 68 -9.09 4.94 5.25
C ILE A 68 -9.24 3.60 4.54
N TYR A 69 -8.25 2.71 4.71
CA TYR A 69 -8.11 1.48 3.95
C TYR A 69 -8.28 0.22 4.79
N GLY A 70 -8.62 0.29 6.07
CA GLY A 70 -8.82 -0.90 6.92
C GLY A 70 -9.76 -1.92 6.27
N GLY A 71 -9.35 -3.19 6.26
CA GLY A 71 -10.11 -4.28 5.65
C GLY A 71 -10.19 -4.28 4.11
N GLN A 72 -9.47 -3.38 3.43
CA GLN A 72 -9.32 -3.41 1.97
C GLN A 72 -8.34 -4.50 1.53
N TRP A 73 -8.36 -4.81 0.23
CA TRP A 73 -7.56 -5.86 -0.37
C TRP A 73 -6.60 -5.31 -1.43
N TRP A 74 -5.35 -5.78 -1.35
CA TRP A 74 -4.24 -5.33 -2.18
C TRP A 74 -3.57 -6.52 -2.84
N HIS A 75 -2.99 -6.29 -4.01
CA HIS A 75 -2.19 -7.27 -4.72
C HIS A 75 -0.88 -6.63 -5.14
N ARG A 76 0.25 -7.19 -4.72
CA ARG A 76 1.56 -6.79 -5.24
C ARG A 76 1.77 -7.48 -6.58
N ASP A 77 1.81 -6.73 -7.68
CA ASP A 77 2.22 -7.32 -8.95
C ASP A 77 3.73 -7.62 -8.85
N ALA A 78 4.09 -8.88 -9.16
CA ALA A 78 5.43 -9.42 -9.00
C ALA A 78 6.37 -9.03 -10.15
#